data_AF-A0A9P5PVJ7-F1
#
_entry.id   AF-A0A9P5PVJ7-F1
#
_cell.length_a   1.000
_cell.length_b   1.000
_cell.length_c   1.000
_cell.angle_alpha   90.00
_cell.angle_beta   90.00
_cell.angle_gamma   90.00
#
_symmetry.space_group_name_H-M   'P 1'
#
loop_
_entity.id
_entity.type
_entity.pdbx_description
1 polymer ?
#
loop_
_entity_poly.entity_id
_entity_poly.type
_entity_poly.pdbx_seq_one_letter_code
_entity_poly.pdbx_strand_id
1 'polypeptide(L)'
;RSTSTRRYSPDALLGPEAPTQPRNYTHPSVTSRKEIPSYYLKQQRRASPSQTQSSRYLSEDEDDELTEEPLAENATDQEKIEYKRRQNTLAARRSRARKLVYTQQLEATVEHLTQQKEMWRTRALTLRQLLKSHNIPCPDFKD
;
A
#
# COMPACT_ATOMS: atom_id res chain seq x y z
N ARG A 1 7.25 -17.04 -17.43
CA ARG A 1 6.89 -15.61 -17.56
C ARG A 1 5.38 -15.53 -17.37
N SER A 2 4.90 -15.18 -16.17
CA SER A 2 3.48 -15.32 -15.82
C SER A 2 2.67 -14.15 -16.39
N THR A 3 1.79 -14.45 -17.35
CA THR A 3 0.74 -13.57 -17.85
C THR A 3 -0.47 -13.66 -16.92
N SER A 4 -0.55 -12.78 -15.93
CA SER A 4 -1.79 -12.59 -15.19
C SER A 4 -1.99 -11.12 -14.87
N THR A 5 -2.14 -10.31 -15.92
CA THR A 5 -2.73 -8.97 -15.81
C THR A 5 -4.26 -9.12 -15.75
N ARG A 6 -4.77 -9.88 -14.78
CA ARG A 6 -6.18 -9.76 -14.41
C ARG A 6 -6.24 -8.46 -13.62
N ARG A 7 -6.92 -7.44 -14.15
CA ARG A 7 -7.18 -6.19 -13.43
C ARG A 7 -8.08 -6.56 -12.24
N TYR A 8 -7.47 -6.83 -11.09
CA TYR A 8 -8.21 -7.18 -9.89
C TYR A 8 -8.96 -5.92 -9.43
N SER A 9 -10.25 -6.05 -9.17
CA SER A 9 -11.02 -5.06 -8.42
C SER A 9 -10.50 -5.01 -6.98
N PRO A 10 -10.52 -3.87 -6.27
CA PRO A 10 -10.18 -3.82 -4.85
C PRO A 10 -10.98 -4.85 -4.03
N ASP A 11 -12.25 -5.07 -4.41
CA ASP A 11 -13.15 -6.05 -3.79
C ASP A 11 -12.74 -7.51 -4.01
N ALA A 12 -11.88 -7.79 -4.99
CA ALA A 12 -11.34 -9.13 -5.22
C ALA A 12 -10.19 -9.47 -4.25
N LEU A 13 -9.70 -8.49 -3.48
CA LEU A 13 -8.70 -8.73 -2.44
C LEU A 13 -9.39 -9.22 -1.16
N LEU A 14 -8.67 -10.05 -0.41
CA LEU A 14 -9.13 -10.46 0.93
C LEU A 14 -9.24 -9.22 1.82
N GLY A 15 -10.44 -8.97 2.32
CA GLY A 15 -10.72 -7.90 3.27
C GLY A 15 -9.99 -8.07 4.61
N PRO A 16 -10.00 -7.03 5.46
CA PRO A 16 -9.43 -7.09 6.80
C PRO A 16 -10.10 -8.18 7.66
N GLU A 17 -11.42 -8.36 7.53
CA GLU A 17 -12.21 -9.34 8.28
C GLU A 17 -12.04 -10.79 7.81
N ALA A 18 -11.33 -11.03 6.69
CA ALA A 18 -11.13 -12.39 6.21
C ALA A 18 -10.31 -13.19 7.24
N PRO A 19 -10.69 -14.44 7.57
CA PRO A 19 -9.96 -15.24 8.54
C PRO A 19 -8.46 -15.34 8.24
N THR A 20 -7.64 -15.32 9.29
CA THR A 20 -6.20 -15.63 9.17
C THR A 20 -5.99 -17.10 9.48
N GLN A 21 -5.17 -17.77 8.67
CA GLN A 21 -4.88 -19.19 8.87
C GLN A 21 -3.80 -19.35 9.95
N PRO A 22 -4.05 -20.10 11.04
CA PRO A 22 -3.03 -20.38 12.04
C PRO A 22 -1.91 -21.25 11.45
N ARG A 23 -0.70 -21.14 12.00
CA ARG A 23 0.47 -21.89 11.54
C ARG A 23 0.95 -22.85 12.63
N ASN A 24 0.71 -24.14 12.42
CA ASN A 24 1.17 -25.19 13.32
C ASN A 24 2.55 -25.67 12.88
N TYR A 25 3.59 -25.22 13.58
CA TYR A 25 4.95 -25.67 13.34
C TYR A 25 5.27 -26.87 14.25
N THR A 26 5.50 -28.04 13.67
CA THR A 26 6.01 -29.22 14.40
C THR A 26 7.49 -29.10 14.77
N HIS A 27 8.21 -28.22 14.07
CA HIS A 27 9.64 -27.95 14.25
C HIS A 27 9.86 -26.44 14.12
N PRO A 28 10.84 -25.83 14.81
CA PRO A 28 11.15 -24.42 14.61
C PRO A 28 11.45 -24.17 13.13
N SER A 29 10.86 -23.11 12.55
CA SER A 29 11.07 -22.84 11.13
C SER A 29 12.56 -22.63 10.83
N VAL A 30 13.03 -23.04 9.66
CA VAL A 30 14.45 -22.89 9.24
C VAL A 30 14.93 -21.43 9.27
N THR A 31 13.99 -20.48 9.18
CA THR A 31 14.22 -19.04 9.33
C THR A 31 14.00 -18.51 10.75
N SER A 32 13.38 -19.30 11.62
CA SER A 32 13.17 -19.08 13.06
C SER A 32 14.42 -19.44 13.87
N ARG A 33 15.60 -19.04 13.40
CA ARG A 33 16.89 -19.26 14.12
C ARG A 33 17.01 -18.50 15.45
N LYS A 34 15.95 -17.81 15.88
CA LYS A 34 15.90 -17.04 17.12
C LYS A 34 14.51 -17.23 17.72
N GLU A 35 14.45 -17.84 18.90
CA GLU A 35 13.20 -18.01 19.68
C GLU A 35 12.48 -16.67 19.87
N ILE A 36 13.26 -15.59 19.93
CA ILE A 36 12.81 -14.22 20.04
C ILE A 36 13.64 -13.39 19.02
N PRO A 37 13.01 -12.75 18.01
CA PRO A 37 13.75 -11.84 17.13
C PRO A 37 14.54 -10.82 17.95
N SER A 38 15.79 -10.55 17.59
CA SER A 38 16.73 -9.74 18.38
C SER A 38 16.22 -8.33 18.72
N TYR A 39 15.21 -7.84 18.01
CA TYR A 39 14.48 -6.62 18.34
C TYR A 39 13.76 -6.68 19.70
N TYR A 40 13.08 -7.79 20.02
CA TYR A 40 12.36 -7.96 21.30
C TYR A 40 13.30 -8.05 22.50
N LEU A 41 14.44 -8.74 22.36
CA LEU A 41 15.50 -8.78 23.39
C LEU A 41 16.12 -7.39 23.64
N LYS A 42 16.14 -6.53 22.61
CA LYS A 42 16.66 -5.16 22.72
C LYS A 42 15.64 -4.21 23.38
N GLN A 43 14.35 -4.48 23.24
CA GLN A 43 13.28 -3.67 23.83
C GLN A 43 13.14 -3.92 25.34
N GLN A 44 13.28 -5.17 25.82
CA GLN A 44 13.37 -5.46 27.26
C GLN A 44 14.57 -4.79 27.93
N ARG A 45 15.72 -4.69 27.25
CA ARG A 45 16.92 -4.01 27.76
C ARG A 45 16.82 -2.47 27.74
N ARG A 46 15.84 -1.91 27.02
CA ARG A 46 15.61 -0.47 26.88
C ARG A 46 14.37 0.02 27.63
N ALA A 47 13.77 -0.83 28.46
CA ALA A 47 12.65 -0.48 29.33
C ALA A 47 13.09 0.45 30.49
N SER A 48 13.64 1.62 30.13
CA SER A 48 13.41 2.84 30.89
C SER A 48 12.04 3.38 30.44
N PRO A 49 11.16 3.79 31.36
CA PRO A 49 9.76 4.15 31.07
C PRO A 49 9.59 5.34 30.10
N SER A 50 10.67 6.04 29.70
CA SER A 50 10.63 7.18 28.78
C SER A 50 10.78 6.84 27.29
N GLN A 51 11.17 5.61 26.91
CA GLN A 51 11.40 5.26 25.49
C GLN A 51 10.23 4.50 24.82
N THR A 52 9.20 4.12 25.55
CA THR A 52 8.00 3.48 24.98
C THR A 52 7.23 4.40 24.03
N GLN A 53 7.46 5.71 24.12
CA GLN A 53 6.81 6.70 23.26
C GLN A 53 7.48 6.86 21.89
N SER A 54 8.80 6.68 21.76
CA SER A 54 9.50 7.01 20.50
C SER A 54 9.39 5.94 19.40
N SER A 55 9.03 4.70 19.75
CA SER A 55 8.67 3.66 18.76
C SER A 55 7.24 3.80 18.23
N ARG A 56 6.39 4.59 18.90
CA ARG A 56 4.98 4.79 18.53
C ARG A 56 4.82 5.82 17.40
N TYR A 57 5.73 6.78 17.31
CA TYR A 57 5.67 7.87 16.33
C TYR A 57 6.04 7.48 14.88
N LEU A 58 6.59 6.29 14.63
CA LEU A 58 6.90 5.82 13.27
C LEU A 58 5.82 4.89 12.69
N SER A 59 4.79 4.55 13.46
CA SER A 59 3.72 3.62 13.06
C SER A 59 2.31 4.16 13.29
N GLU A 60 2.14 5.45 13.65
CA GLU A 60 0.80 6.02 13.90
C GLU A 60 -0.14 5.91 12.69
N ASP A 61 0.38 5.99 11.46
CA ASP A 61 -0.44 5.83 10.24
C ASP A 61 -0.75 4.36 9.89
N GLU A 62 -0.11 3.39 10.56
CA GLU A 62 -0.35 1.94 10.39
C GLU A 62 -1.11 1.31 11.57
N ASP A 63 -0.97 1.86 12.78
CA ASP A 63 -1.56 1.35 14.02
C ASP A 63 -2.99 1.87 14.26
N ASP A 64 -3.39 3.02 13.69
CA ASP A 64 -4.68 3.68 14.00
C ASP A 64 -5.93 2.91 13.52
N GLU A 65 -5.75 1.91 12.65
CA GLU A 65 -6.87 1.08 12.14
C GLU A 65 -6.88 -0.35 12.71
N LEU A 66 -5.96 -0.68 13.60
CA LEU A 66 -5.82 -2.05 14.06
C LEU A 66 -6.75 -2.35 15.23
N THR A 67 -7.94 -2.86 14.93
CA THR A 67 -9.00 -3.24 15.89
C THR A 67 -8.69 -4.45 16.77
N GLU A 68 -7.47 -4.98 16.78
CA GLU A 68 -7.15 -6.14 17.61
C GLU A 68 -6.80 -5.74 19.03
N GLU A 69 -7.55 -6.29 19.99
CA GLU A 69 -7.26 -6.14 21.42
C GLU A 69 -5.79 -6.49 21.70
N PRO A 70 -5.07 -5.65 22.47
CA PRO A 70 -3.70 -5.94 22.85
C PRO A 70 -3.64 -7.24 23.66
N LEU A 71 -2.61 -8.07 23.44
CA LEU A 71 -2.45 -9.28 24.25
C LEU A 71 -2.33 -8.92 25.74
N ALA A 72 -2.81 -9.81 26.60
CA ALA A 72 -2.56 -9.74 28.04
C ALA A 72 -1.04 -9.72 28.33
N GLU A 73 -0.64 -9.00 29.39
CA GLU A 73 0.77 -8.82 29.76
C GLU A 73 1.51 -10.14 30.05
N ASN A 74 0.76 -11.18 30.44
CA ASN A 74 1.27 -12.52 30.73
C ASN A 74 1.29 -13.47 29.51
N ALA A 75 1.08 -12.97 28.30
CA ALA A 75 1.03 -13.80 27.10
C ALA A 75 2.35 -14.55 26.86
N THR A 76 2.22 -15.81 26.46
CA THR A 76 3.34 -16.69 26.11
C THR A 76 4.06 -16.12 24.88
N ASP A 77 5.37 -16.36 24.76
CA ASP A 77 6.13 -15.87 23.60
C ASP A 77 5.59 -16.39 22.25
N GLN A 78 5.00 -17.58 22.24
CA GLN A 78 4.29 -18.13 21.07
C GLN A 78 3.08 -17.27 20.68
N GLU A 79 2.26 -16.84 21.65
CA GLU A 79 1.08 -16.00 21.42
C GLU A 79 1.48 -14.62 20.90
N LYS A 80 2.55 -14.03 21.44
CA LYS A 80 3.11 -12.75 20.95
C LYS A 80 3.56 -12.85 19.49
N ILE A 81 4.17 -13.98 19.09
CA ILE A 81 4.59 -14.24 17.72
C ILE A 81 3.38 -14.38 16.79
N GLU A 82 2.35 -15.11 17.21
CA GLU A 82 1.13 -15.31 16.42
C GLU A 82 0.37 -14.01 16.20
N TYR A 83 0.20 -13.21 17.26
CA TYR A 83 -0.36 -11.87 17.17
C TYR A 83 0.40 -11.04 16.14
N LYS A 84 1.73 -10.93 16.25
CA LYS A 84 2.54 -10.14 15.31
C LYS A 84 2.48 -10.65 13.86
N ARG A 85 2.24 -11.94 13.65
CA ARG A 85 1.99 -12.48 12.29
C ARG A 85 0.61 -12.11 11.77
N ARG A 86 -0.42 -12.17 12.61
CA ARG A 86 -1.78 -11.74 12.28
C ARG A 86 -1.78 -10.27 11.89
N GLN A 87 -1.14 -9.44 12.71
CA GLN A 87 -0.84 -8.03 12.47
C GLN A 87 -0.19 -7.77 11.11
N ASN A 88 0.92 -8.44 10.82
CA ASN A 88 1.60 -8.30 9.53
C ASN A 88 0.72 -8.74 8.35
N THR A 89 -0.12 -9.76 8.54
CA THR A 89 -1.06 -10.23 7.51
C THR A 89 -2.11 -9.17 7.20
N LEU A 90 -2.70 -8.54 8.21
CA LEU A 90 -3.66 -7.46 8.03
C LEU A 90 -3.02 -6.22 7.38
N ALA A 91 -1.86 -5.80 7.88
CA ALA A 91 -1.09 -4.70 7.30
C ALA A 91 -0.77 -4.95 5.82
N ALA A 92 -0.33 -6.18 5.48
CA ALA A 92 -0.06 -6.56 4.10
C ALA A 92 -1.32 -6.55 3.21
N ARG A 93 -2.50 -6.96 3.73
CA ARG A 93 -3.77 -6.87 2.99
C ARG A 93 -4.14 -5.42 2.71
N ARG A 94 -4.13 -4.55 3.74
CA ARG A 94 -4.41 -3.11 3.59
C ARG A 94 -3.45 -2.43 2.63
N SER A 95 -2.15 -2.72 2.77
CA SER A 95 -1.12 -2.18 1.87
C SER A 95 -1.37 -2.56 0.41
N ARG A 96 -1.73 -3.83 0.13
CA ARG A 96 -2.11 -4.26 -1.22
C ARG A 96 -3.36 -3.55 -1.72
N ALA A 97 -4.38 -3.39 -0.89
CA ALA A 97 -5.61 -2.68 -1.25
C ALA A 97 -5.34 -1.20 -1.58
N ARG A 98 -4.64 -0.48 -0.69
CA ARG A 98 -4.23 0.92 -0.93
C ARG A 98 -3.42 1.07 -2.21
N LYS A 99 -2.44 0.19 -2.42
CA LYS A 99 -1.62 0.20 -3.64
C LYS A 99 -2.48 0.02 -4.89
N LEU A 100 -3.43 -0.91 -4.86
CA LEU A 100 -4.31 -1.17 -6.00
C LEU A 100 -5.21 0.03 -6.31
N VAL A 101 -5.83 0.63 -5.30
CA VAL A 101 -6.64 1.85 -5.45
C VAL A 101 -5.80 3.00 -6.01
N TYR A 102 -4.60 3.23 -5.46
CA TYR A 102 -3.69 4.26 -5.95
C TYR A 102 -3.31 4.04 -7.42
N THR A 103 -3.00 2.80 -7.82
CA THR A 103 -2.70 2.51 -9.23
C THR A 103 -3.89 2.74 -10.15
N GLN A 104 -5.11 2.41 -9.72
CA GLN A 104 -6.32 2.66 -10.51
C GLN A 104 -6.58 4.17 -10.69
N GLN A 105 -6.41 4.96 -9.63
CA GLN A 105 -6.51 6.43 -9.71
C GLN A 105 -5.46 7.01 -10.65
N LEU A 106 -4.23 6.49 -10.61
CA LEU A 106 -3.16 6.92 -11.51
C LEU A 106 -3.49 6.59 -12.97
N GLU A 107 -3.96 5.38 -13.25
CA GLU A 107 -4.40 4.99 -14.59
C GLU A 107 -5.55 5.88 -15.09
N ALA A 108 -6.56 6.15 -14.26
CA ALA A 108 -7.69 7.01 -14.60
C ALA A 108 -7.28 8.46 -14.87
N THR A 109 -6.34 9.00 -14.09
CA THR A 109 -5.84 10.37 -14.30
C THR A 109 -5.02 10.49 -15.58
N VAL A 110 -4.18 9.49 -15.90
CA VAL A 110 -3.46 9.45 -17.18
C VAL A 110 -4.45 9.36 -18.34
N GLU A 111 -5.45 8.49 -18.26
CA GLU A 111 -6.49 8.39 -19.28
C GLU A 111 -7.23 9.72 -19.47
N HIS A 112 -7.65 10.37 -18.38
CA HIS A 112 -8.31 11.67 -18.44
C HIS A 112 -7.44 12.75 -19.09
N LEU A 113 -6.19 12.88 -18.63
CA LEU A 113 -5.26 13.90 -19.15
C LEU A 113 -4.90 13.66 -20.62
N THR A 114 -4.77 12.40 -21.03
CA THR A 114 -4.52 12.06 -22.45
C THR A 114 -5.72 12.42 -23.32
N GLN A 115 -6.95 12.13 -22.89
CA GLN A 115 -8.17 12.54 -23.60
C GLN A 115 -8.27 14.07 -23.71
N GLN A 116 -8.00 14.80 -22.61
CA GLN A 116 -8.02 16.26 -22.63
C GLN A 116 -6.95 16.82 -23.57
N LYS A 117 -5.72 16.28 -23.52
CA LYS A 117 -4.63 16.67 -24.42
C LYS A 117 -5.04 16.50 -25.88
N GLU A 118 -5.59 15.34 -26.26
CA GLU A 118 -6.00 15.08 -27.64
C GLU A 118 -7.18 15.94 -28.08
N MET A 119 -8.14 16.20 -27.19
CA MET A 119 -9.23 17.14 -27.44
C MET A 119 -8.69 18.55 -27.73
N TRP A 120 -7.82 19.08 -26.87
CA TRP A 120 -7.24 20.41 -27.04
C TRP A 120 -6.34 20.49 -28.26
N ARG A 121 -5.55 19.45 -28.53
CA ARG A 121 -4.74 19.33 -29.74
C ARG A 121 -5.60 19.38 -30.98
N THR A 122 -6.68 18.60 -31.02
CA THR A 122 -7.62 18.59 -32.16
C THR A 122 -8.23 19.97 -32.36
N ARG A 123 -8.73 20.60 -31.29
CA ARG A 123 -9.30 21.97 -31.34
C ARG A 123 -8.28 23.01 -31.84
N ALA A 124 -7.04 22.95 -31.35
CA ALA A 124 -6.00 23.87 -31.79
C ALA A 124 -5.65 23.66 -33.28
N LEU A 125 -5.55 22.42 -33.73
CA LEU A 125 -5.26 22.09 -35.13
C LEU A 125 -6.40 22.49 -36.08
N THR A 126 -7.66 22.30 -35.69
CA THR A 126 -8.81 22.72 -36.51
C THR A 126 -8.87 24.23 -36.63
N LEU A 127 -8.70 24.97 -35.54
CA LEU A 127 -8.64 26.43 -35.55
C LEU A 127 -7.46 26.95 -36.38
N ARG A 128 -6.28 26.33 -36.24
CA ARG A 128 -5.13 26.65 -37.08
C ARG A 128 -5.44 26.46 -38.56
N GLN A 129 -6.10 25.38 -38.92
CA GLN A 129 -6.46 25.10 -40.30
C GLN A 129 -7.49 26.11 -40.84
N LEU A 130 -8.47 26.50 -40.00
CA LEU A 130 -9.45 27.54 -40.33
C LEU A 130 -8.79 28.90 -40.59
N LEU A 131 -7.87 29.32 -39.71
CA LEU A 131 -7.13 30.57 -39.90
C LEU A 131 -6.33 30.56 -41.20
N LYS A 132 -5.65 29.44 -41.49
CA LYS A 132 -4.93 29.25 -42.74
C LYS A 132 -5.85 29.32 -43.96
N SER A 133 -7.06 28.76 -43.92
CA SER A 133 -8.01 28.84 -45.04
C SER A 133 -8.53 30.26 -45.29
N HIS A 134 -8.54 31.12 -44.26
CA HIS A 134 -8.89 32.54 -44.38
C HIS A 134 -7.67 33.45 -44.64
N ASN A 135 -6.50 32.89 -44.93
CA ASN A 135 -5.22 33.62 -45.11
C ASN A 135 -4.82 34.47 -43.90
N ILE A 136 -5.25 34.09 -42.69
CA ILE A 136 -4.85 34.75 -41.45
C ILE A 136 -3.57 34.06 -40.92
N PRO A 137 -2.49 34.82 -40.65
CA PRO A 137 -1.26 34.24 -40.12
C PRO A 137 -1.50 33.64 -38.73
N CYS A 138 -1.10 32.38 -38.55
CA CYS A 138 -1.19 31.67 -37.28
C CYS A 138 0.22 31.40 -36.75
N PRO A 139 0.58 31.88 -35.54
CA PRO A 139 1.91 31.67 -34.97
C PRO A 139 2.13 30.18 -34.66
N ASP A 140 3.32 29.69 -35.00
CA ASP A 140 3.76 28.33 -34.68
C ASP A 140 4.63 28.40 -33.42
N PHE A 141 4.18 27.73 -32.36
CA PHE A 141 4.94 27.62 -31.12
C PHE A 141 5.69 26.29 -31.17
N LYS A 142 7.02 26.32 -31.06
CA LYS A 142 7.81 25.09 -30.92
C LYS A 142 7.59 24.55 -29.51
N ASP A 143 7.28 23.25 -29.43
CA ASP A 143 7.16 22.48 -28.17
C ASP A 143 8.48 22.48 -27.39
#